data_AF-A0A7S0MQ63-F1
#
_entry.id   AF-A0A7S0MQ63-F1
#
_cell.length_a   1.000
_cell.length_b   1.000
_cell.length_c   1.000
_cell.angle_alpha   90.00
_cell.angle_beta   90.00
_cell.angle_gamma   90.00
#
_symmetry.space_group_name_H-M   'P 1'
#
loop_
_entity.id
_entity.type
_entity.pdbx_description
1 polymer ?
#
loop_
_entity_poly.entity_id
_entity_poly.type
_entity_poly.pdbx_seq_one_letter_code
_entity_poly.pdbx_strand_id
1 'polypeptide(L)'
;ASVTVRVDPAYYVWQPFACRLRQFHGEEARACLDGKTVMFRGDSHSRQLFSATTMDACPSGGEASVEQGSSILRTEMGVHVYYFNSSKCGMDLSGVCHLGDRLGECKKIMPIRDLIVTNFGLHNMLKMWTFEDYSRALDTIVADASDGWTGRFAWHEINAVAHRKDVWTLSKGQPQTNIKIALFNAKAAQRFKALGHPIIPAFAQTLALTQSTRDVSHYDYQVLQQSTMQFVLGLLCPSG
;
A
#
# COMPACT_ATOMS: atom_id res chain seq x y z
N ALA A 1 10.30 -20.92 -32.03
CA ALA A 1 10.71 -19.92 -31.02
C ALA A 1 9.45 -19.26 -30.47
N SER A 2 9.25 -19.22 -29.16
CA SER A 2 8.13 -18.46 -28.57
C SER A 2 8.47 -16.97 -28.60
N VAL A 3 7.64 -16.17 -29.26
CA VAL A 3 7.74 -14.71 -29.17
C VAL A 3 7.17 -14.29 -27.83
N THR A 4 8.03 -13.86 -26.91
CA THR A 4 7.59 -13.25 -25.65
C THR A 4 7.27 -11.78 -25.93
N VAL A 5 5.98 -11.45 -25.98
CA VAL A 5 5.54 -10.05 -26.01
C VAL A 5 5.69 -9.49 -24.60
N ARG A 6 6.55 -8.48 -24.42
CA ARG A 6 6.65 -7.73 -23.17
C ARG A 6 5.73 -6.53 -23.26
N VAL A 7 4.76 -6.49 -22.35
CA VAL A 7 3.90 -5.32 -22.15
C VAL A 7 4.67 -4.34 -21.27
N ASP A 8 4.91 -3.13 -21.79
CA ASP A 8 5.47 -2.05 -20.98
C ASP A 8 4.34 -1.38 -20.20
N PRO A 9 4.26 -1.57 -18.87
CA PRO A 9 3.16 -1.06 -18.07
C PRO A 9 3.06 0.47 -18.05
N ALA A 10 4.12 1.20 -18.41
CA ALA A 10 4.08 2.66 -18.48
C ALA A 10 3.08 3.18 -19.52
N TYR A 11 2.67 2.36 -20.49
CA TYR A 11 1.71 2.72 -21.54
C TYR A 11 0.27 2.29 -21.26
N TYR A 12 -0.01 1.66 -20.12
CA TYR A 12 -1.34 1.15 -19.80
C TYR A 12 -1.86 1.73 -18.50
N VAL A 13 -3.09 2.23 -18.55
CA VAL A 13 -3.81 2.73 -17.38
C VAL A 13 -4.86 1.71 -16.99
N TRP A 14 -4.84 1.29 -15.72
CA TRP A 14 -5.93 0.47 -15.21
C TRP A 14 -7.12 1.37 -14.90
N GLN A 15 -8.31 0.98 -15.37
CA GLN A 15 -9.54 1.71 -15.10
C GLN A 15 -10.66 0.76 -14.65
N PRO A 16 -11.44 1.14 -13.62
CA PRO A 16 -12.64 0.38 -13.27
C PRO A 16 -13.60 0.33 -14.45
N PHE A 17 -14.32 -0.79 -14.62
CA PHE A 17 -15.34 -0.91 -15.65
C PHE A 17 -16.51 0.07 -15.42
N ALA A 18 -16.88 0.29 -14.15
CA ALA A 18 -18.07 1.06 -13.79
C ALA A 18 -17.86 2.58 -13.78
N CYS A 19 -16.61 3.07 -13.74
CA CYS A 19 -16.33 4.50 -13.64
C CYS A 19 -14.95 4.87 -14.16
N ARG A 20 -14.78 6.16 -14.50
CA ARG A 20 -13.47 6.74 -14.79
C ARG A 20 -12.84 7.22 -13.50
N LEU A 21 -11.66 6.67 -13.19
CA LEU A 21 -10.84 7.14 -12.08
C LEU A 21 -10.29 8.53 -12.43
N ARG A 22 -10.48 9.51 -11.55
CA ARG A 22 -9.82 10.82 -11.67
C ARG A 22 -8.32 10.59 -11.61
N GLN A 23 -7.62 11.22 -12.54
CA GLN A 23 -6.17 11.15 -12.62
C GLN A 23 -5.62 12.46 -12.07
N PHE A 24 -4.94 12.38 -10.95
CA PHE A 24 -4.15 13.44 -10.35
C PHE A 24 -2.73 13.35 -10.92
N HIS A 25 -2.18 14.50 -11.31
CA HIS A 25 -0.82 14.61 -11.81
C HIS A 25 -0.14 15.86 -11.27
N GLY A 26 1.15 15.75 -10.91
CA GLY A 26 2.02 16.90 -10.63
C GLY A 26 1.41 17.88 -9.62
N GLU A 27 1.10 19.10 -10.07
CA GLU A 27 0.53 20.15 -9.22
C GLU A 27 -0.83 19.78 -8.61
N GLU A 28 -1.65 18.97 -9.28
CA GLU A 28 -2.95 18.54 -8.75
C GLU A 28 -2.78 17.55 -7.60
N ALA A 29 -1.86 16.59 -7.75
CA ALA A 29 -1.49 15.66 -6.68
C ALA A 29 -0.85 16.41 -5.50
N ARG A 30 0.02 17.39 -5.80
CA ARG A 30 0.62 18.28 -4.80
C ARG A 30 -0.43 19.05 -4.02
N ALA A 31 -1.34 19.74 -4.70
CA ALA A 31 -2.42 20.49 -4.08
C ALA A 31 -3.35 19.59 -3.25
N CYS A 32 -3.53 18.34 -3.67
CA CYS A 32 -4.30 17.36 -2.90
C CYS A 32 -3.62 16.96 -1.58
N LEU A 33 -2.30 16.79 -1.58
CA LEU A 33 -1.55 16.39 -0.38
C LEU A 33 -1.23 17.55 0.56
N ASP A 34 -1.26 18.79 0.08
CA ASP A 34 -0.88 19.97 0.86
C ASP A 34 -1.73 20.12 2.12
N GLY A 35 -1.06 20.25 3.27
CA GLY A 35 -1.68 20.34 4.59
C GLY A 35 -2.44 19.08 5.05
N LYS A 36 -2.36 17.95 4.32
CA LYS A 36 -3.02 16.69 4.68
C LYS A 36 -2.12 15.78 5.51
N THR A 37 -2.75 15.00 6.38
CA THR A 37 -2.12 13.95 7.17
C THR A 37 -2.52 12.57 6.67
N VAL A 38 -1.57 11.83 6.10
CA VAL A 38 -1.79 10.55 5.45
C VAL A 38 -0.78 9.54 5.96
N MET A 39 -1.27 8.36 6.35
CA MET A 39 -0.40 7.29 6.80
C MET A 39 -0.55 6.05 5.94
N PHE A 40 0.55 5.57 5.40
CA PHE A 40 0.65 4.27 4.79
C PHE A 40 1.17 3.28 5.82
N ARG A 41 0.31 2.40 6.31
CA ARG A 41 0.67 1.38 7.30
C ARG A 41 0.82 0.04 6.59
N GLY A 42 1.92 -0.66 6.82
CA GLY A 42 2.06 -2.03 6.32
C GLY A 42 3.49 -2.43 5.99
N ASP A 43 3.59 -3.37 5.06
CA ASP A 43 4.87 -3.88 4.60
C ASP A 43 5.50 -3.05 3.48
N SER A 44 6.39 -3.68 2.71
CA SER A 44 7.06 -3.05 1.59
C SER A 44 6.12 -2.68 0.45
N HIS A 45 4.95 -3.29 0.30
CA HIS A 45 3.94 -2.85 -0.66
C HIS A 45 3.36 -1.49 -0.27
N SER A 46 2.99 -1.30 1.01
CA SER A 46 2.53 0.00 1.51
C SER A 46 3.62 1.07 1.39
N ARG A 47 4.89 0.69 1.59
CA ARG A 47 6.03 1.60 1.38
C ARG A 47 6.15 2.04 -0.07
N GLN A 48 5.99 1.13 -1.03
CA GLN A 48 6.02 1.49 -2.45
C GLN A 48 4.84 2.38 -2.85
N LEU A 49 3.66 2.15 -2.28
CA LEU A 49 2.51 3.03 -2.51
C LEU A 49 2.77 4.43 -1.94
N PHE A 50 3.33 4.54 -0.73
CA PHE A 50 3.78 5.81 -0.16
C PHE A 50 4.79 6.53 -1.07
N SER A 51 5.81 5.81 -1.57
CA SER A 51 6.79 6.37 -2.50
C SER A 51 6.12 6.85 -3.79
N ALA A 52 5.21 6.07 -4.38
CA ALA A 52 4.49 6.47 -5.59
C ALA A 52 3.63 7.73 -5.35
N THR A 53 2.87 7.79 -4.26
CA THR A 53 2.04 8.95 -3.90
C THR A 53 2.86 10.22 -3.70
N THR A 54 4.05 10.10 -3.10
CA THR A 54 4.90 11.27 -2.82
C THR A 54 5.74 11.70 -4.02
N MET A 55 6.17 10.77 -4.88
CA MET A 55 6.94 11.08 -6.09
C MET A 55 6.11 11.87 -7.12
N ASP A 56 4.85 11.51 -7.34
CA ASP A 56 4.00 12.22 -8.32
C ASP A 56 3.72 13.69 -7.92
N ALA A 57 3.63 13.96 -6.62
CA ALA A 57 3.47 15.30 -6.07
C ALA A 57 4.75 16.16 -6.09
N CYS A 58 5.90 15.59 -6.47
CA CYS A 58 7.20 16.27 -6.45
C CYS A 58 7.62 16.72 -7.87
N PRO A 59 7.46 18.01 -8.22
CA PRO A 59 7.60 18.49 -9.61
C PRO A 59 9.04 18.47 -10.18
N SER A 60 10.07 18.30 -9.36
CA SER A 60 11.48 18.42 -9.79
C SER A 60 12.18 17.10 -10.10
N GLY A 61 11.45 15.97 -10.08
CA GLY A 61 12.10 14.65 -10.19
C GLY A 61 13.12 14.39 -9.08
N GLY A 62 13.09 15.21 -8.02
CA GLY A 62 13.82 14.94 -6.80
C GLY A 62 13.31 13.61 -6.29
N GLU A 63 14.19 12.63 -6.15
CA GLU A 63 13.86 11.43 -5.39
C GLU A 63 13.25 11.93 -4.09
N ALA A 64 11.99 11.55 -3.83
CA ALA A 64 11.49 11.52 -2.47
C ALA A 64 12.40 10.52 -1.76
N SER A 65 13.57 10.99 -1.32
CA SER A 65 14.44 10.21 -0.47
C SER A 65 13.60 10.05 0.76
N VAL A 66 13.11 8.84 0.96
CA VAL A 66 12.74 8.37 2.28
C VAL A 66 14.02 8.52 3.07
N GLU A 67 14.30 9.68 3.65
CA GLU A 67 15.40 9.76 4.58
C GLU A 67 15.08 8.69 5.61
N GLN A 68 16.07 7.85 5.85
CA GLN A 68 16.11 7.01 7.03
C GLN A 68 16.20 7.89 8.28
N GLY A 69 15.32 8.88 8.44
CA GLY A 69 14.87 9.35 9.73
C GLY A 69 14.01 8.26 10.34
N SER A 70 14.61 7.09 10.59
CA SER A 70 13.97 6.02 11.34
C SER A 70 13.81 6.53 12.77
N SER A 71 12.71 7.21 13.05
CA SER A 71 12.24 7.34 14.43
C SER A 71 11.88 5.93 14.87
N ILE A 72 12.80 5.26 15.56
CA ILE A 72 12.49 4.02 16.26
C ILE A 72 11.60 4.42 17.42
N LEU A 73 10.30 4.24 17.25
CA LEU A 73 9.35 4.38 18.34
C LEU A 73 9.32 3.03 19.03
N ARG A 74 9.98 2.96 20.19
CA ARG A 74 9.86 1.83 21.11
C ARG A 74 8.54 2.00 21.85
N THR A 75 7.54 1.22 21.49
CA THR A 75 6.32 1.08 22.28
C THR A 75 6.47 -0.13 23.20
N GLU A 76 5.58 -0.28 24.18
CA GLU A 76 5.52 -1.48 25.03
C GLU A 76 5.34 -2.79 24.23
N MET A 77 4.98 -2.71 22.94
CA MET A 77 4.78 -3.85 22.05
C MET A 77 5.89 -4.07 21.02
N GLY A 78 6.95 -3.24 21.00
CA GLY A 78 8.11 -3.46 20.13
C GLY A 78 8.72 -2.20 19.52
N VAL A 79 9.66 -2.41 18.60
CA VAL A 79 10.33 -1.37 17.80
C VAL A 79 9.54 -1.17 16.51
N HIS A 80 8.98 0.02 16.34
CA HIS A 80 8.33 0.42 15.08
C HIS A 80 9.21 1.42 14.33
N VAL A 81 9.35 1.20 13.01
CA VAL A 81 10.15 2.06 12.14
C VAL A 81 9.19 2.94 11.35
N TYR A 82 9.29 4.25 11.59
CA TYR A 82 8.62 5.26 10.80
C TYR A 82 9.55 5.70 9.67
N TYR A 83 8.98 5.83 8.49
CA TYR A 83 9.60 6.42 7.33
C TYR A 83 8.87 7.73 7.06
N PHE A 84 9.56 8.85 7.26
CA PHE A 84 9.03 10.18 6.96
C PHE A 84 9.51 10.62 5.59
N ASN A 85 8.69 11.42 4.91
CA ASN A 85 9.17 12.15 3.76
C ASN A 85 9.90 13.41 4.21
N SER A 86 11.23 13.39 4.15
CA SER A 86 12.08 14.57 4.24
C SER A 86 12.22 15.17 2.84
N SER A 87 11.13 15.72 2.30
CA SER A 87 11.14 16.06 0.88
C SER A 87 12.09 17.24 0.61
N LYS A 88 13.00 17.09 -0.36
CA LYS A 88 13.64 18.23 -1.06
C LYS A 88 12.68 18.90 -2.06
N CYS A 89 11.40 18.53 -2.04
CA CYS A 89 10.37 18.93 -3.00
C CYS A 89 9.84 20.37 -2.80
N GLY A 90 10.43 21.14 -1.88
CA GLY A 90 10.00 22.51 -1.58
C GLY A 90 8.54 22.57 -1.10
N MET A 91 8.07 21.52 -0.42
CA MET A 91 6.72 21.40 0.13
C MET A 91 6.75 20.71 1.50
N ASP A 92 5.75 21.02 2.32
CA ASP A 92 5.57 20.38 3.61
C ASP A 92 4.82 19.04 3.44
N LEU A 93 5.58 17.97 3.24
CA LEU A 93 5.07 16.59 3.27
C LEU A 93 5.20 15.95 4.66
N SER A 94 5.41 16.74 5.73
CA SER A 94 5.56 16.18 7.09
C SER A 94 4.33 15.40 7.55
N GLY A 95 3.16 15.70 6.99
CA GLY A 95 1.90 14.98 7.23
C GLY A 95 1.79 13.63 6.53
N VAL A 96 2.64 13.32 5.53
CA VAL A 96 2.59 12.06 4.77
C VAL A 96 3.70 11.13 5.25
N CYS A 97 3.33 9.98 5.83
CA CYS A 97 4.30 9.04 6.39
C CYS A 97 4.00 7.58 6.06
N HIS A 98 5.02 6.73 6.15
CA HIS A 98 4.89 5.28 6.13
C HIS A 98 5.26 4.71 7.50
N LEU A 99 4.41 3.82 8.02
CA LEU A 99 4.67 3.03 9.21
C LEU A 99 4.91 1.58 8.81
N GLY A 100 6.12 1.09 9.10
CA GLY A 100 6.48 -0.31 8.91
C GLY A 100 5.71 -1.22 9.86
N ASP A 101 4.67 -1.88 9.35
CA ASP A 101 3.87 -2.86 10.08
C ASP A 101 3.63 -4.11 9.23
N ARG A 102 4.69 -4.90 9.10
CA ARG A 102 4.70 -6.07 8.20
C ARG A 102 3.72 -7.17 8.59
N LEU A 103 3.25 -7.15 9.83
CA LEU A 103 2.50 -8.24 10.44
C LEU A 103 1.10 -7.84 10.92
N GLY A 104 0.77 -6.54 10.90
CA GLY A 104 -0.48 -6.03 11.46
C GLY A 104 -0.44 -5.97 12.99
N GLU A 105 0.72 -5.70 13.59
CA GLU A 105 0.94 -5.76 15.04
C GLU A 105 0.98 -4.36 15.69
N CYS A 106 1.12 -3.28 14.92
CA CYS A 106 1.15 -1.92 15.46
C CYS A 106 -0.20 -1.47 16.02
N LYS A 107 -0.42 -1.51 17.33
CA LYS A 107 -1.60 -0.84 17.90
C LYS A 107 -1.39 0.67 17.99
N LYS A 108 -2.51 1.41 17.84
CA LYS A 108 -2.72 2.83 18.16
C LYS A 108 -1.58 3.77 17.74
N ILE A 109 -1.81 4.48 16.64
CA ILE A 109 -0.81 5.31 15.99
C ILE A 109 -1.09 6.79 16.29
N MET A 110 -0.11 7.66 16.05
CA MET A 110 -0.22 9.13 16.09
C MET A 110 -1.55 9.62 15.51
N PRO A 111 -2.09 10.76 15.96
CA PRO A 111 -3.35 11.29 15.46
C PRO A 111 -3.25 11.66 13.98
N ILE A 112 -3.72 10.77 13.11
CA ILE A 112 -3.90 11.04 11.67
C ILE A 112 -5.32 11.53 11.45
N ARG A 113 -5.46 12.67 10.78
CA ARG A 113 -6.73 13.37 10.62
C ARG A 113 -7.42 13.06 9.31
N ASP A 114 -6.67 12.80 8.23
CA ASP A 114 -7.29 12.72 6.89
C ASP A 114 -7.49 11.28 6.41
N LEU A 115 -6.42 10.47 6.35
CA LEU A 115 -6.50 9.09 5.83
C LEU A 115 -5.39 8.17 6.36
N ILE A 116 -5.78 6.96 6.75
CA ILE A 116 -4.86 5.84 6.99
C ILE A 116 -5.13 4.75 5.97
N VAL A 117 -4.11 4.40 5.19
CA VAL A 117 -4.11 3.33 4.20
C VAL A 117 -3.35 2.15 4.77
N THR A 118 -4.03 1.04 5.01
CA THR A 118 -3.42 -0.14 5.65
C THR A 118 -3.37 -1.33 4.70
N ASN A 119 -2.26 -2.05 4.72
CA ASN A 119 -2.11 -3.38 4.13
C ASN A 119 -1.20 -4.26 4.99
N PHE A 120 -1.51 -5.55 5.11
CA PHE A 120 -0.61 -6.58 5.65
C PHE A 120 -1.06 -7.95 5.17
N GLY A 121 -0.23 -8.96 5.42
CA GLY A 121 -0.53 -10.36 5.07
C GLY A 121 0.52 -10.99 4.18
N LEU A 122 1.27 -10.20 3.40
CA LEU A 122 2.28 -10.76 2.49
C LEU A 122 3.38 -11.51 3.25
N HIS A 123 3.92 -10.88 4.28
CA HIS A 123 4.95 -11.50 5.13
C HIS A 123 4.40 -12.56 6.06
N ASN A 124 3.14 -12.45 6.45
CA ASN A 124 2.46 -13.45 7.26
C ASN A 124 2.36 -14.80 6.52
N MET A 125 2.08 -14.77 5.22
CA MET A 125 2.10 -15.99 4.39
C MET A 125 3.48 -16.67 4.35
N LEU A 126 4.57 -15.89 4.43
CA LEU A 126 5.95 -16.43 4.50
C LEU A 126 6.29 -17.04 5.86
N LYS A 127 5.51 -16.71 6.91
CA LYS A 127 5.64 -17.31 8.23
C LYS A 127 4.75 -18.54 8.40
N MET A 128 4.28 -19.12 7.29
CA MET A 128 3.37 -20.28 7.28
C MET A 128 2.04 -20.05 8.00
N TRP A 129 1.58 -18.79 8.11
CA TRP A 129 0.27 -18.52 8.69
C TRP A 129 -0.84 -19.27 7.96
N THR A 130 -1.74 -19.88 8.72
CA THR A 130 -2.98 -20.42 8.18
C THR A 130 -3.95 -19.28 7.86
N PHE A 131 -5.08 -19.62 7.25
CA PHE A 131 -6.14 -18.63 7.03
C PHE A 131 -6.75 -18.15 8.35
N GLU A 132 -6.81 -19.03 9.37
CA GLU A 132 -7.27 -18.71 10.72
C GLU A 132 -6.32 -17.73 11.43
N ASP A 133 -5.01 -17.93 11.32
CA ASP A 133 -4.02 -16.99 11.87
C ASP A 133 -4.17 -15.60 11.25
N TYR A 134 -4.33 -15.54 9.93
CA TYR A 134 -4.61 -14.29 9.24
C TYR A 134 -5.93 -13.66 9.70
N SER A 135 -7.00 -14.44 9.84
CA SER A 135 -8.29 -13.94 10.32
C SER A 135 -8.17 -13.35 11.73
N ARG A 136 -7.41 -13.98 12.63
CA ARG A 136 -7.20 -13.49 14.01
C ARG A 136 -6.44 -12.16 14.03
N ALA A 137 -5.39 -12.04 13.23
CA ALA A 137 -4.66 -10.78 13.10
C ALA A 137 -5.54 -9.68 12.46
N LEU A 138 -6.33 -10.04 11.45
CA LEU A 138 -7.27 -9.14 10.82
C LEU A 138 -8.34 -8.62 11.79
N ASP A 139 -8.85 -9.46 12.68
CA ASP A 139 -9.81 -9.06 13.70
C ASP A 139 -9.22 -8.01 14.66
N THR A 140 -7.91 -8.07 14.94
CA THR A 140 -7.21 -7.03 15.73
C THR A 140 -7.21 -5.68 15.01
N ILE A 141 -6.92 -5.67 13.70
CA ILE A 141 -6.92 -4.42 12.92
C ILE A 141 -8.33 -3.87 12.70
N VAL A 142 -9.31 -4.76 12.54
CA VAL A 142 -10.72 -4.38 12.46
C VAL A 142 -11.18 -3.71 13.75
N ALA A 143 -10.79 -4.25 14.90
CA ALA A 143 -11.05 -3.63 16.19
C ALA A 143 -10.37 -2.24 16.28
N ASP A 144 -9.08 -2.16 15.94
CA ASP A 144 -8.34 -0.89 15.92
C ASP A 144 -8.99 0.15 15.01
N ALA A 145 -9.45 -0.23 13.81
CA ALA A 145 -10.11 0.65 12.85
C ALA A 145 -11.48 1.13 13.34
N SER A 146 -12.17 0.32 14.14
CA SER A 146 -13.47 0.65 14.74
C SER A 146 -13.33 1.57 15.96
N ASP A 147 -12.20 1.52 16.67
CA ASP A 147 -11.96 2.24 17.93
C ASP A 147 -11.51 3.70 17.74
N GLY A 148 -12.18 4.43 16.84
CA GLY A 148 -12.19 5.89 16.85
C GLY A 148 -10.92 6.55 16.31
N TRP A 149 -10.41 6.06 15.17
CA TRP A 149 -9.43 6.84 14.40
C TRP A 149 -10.04 8.19 14.03
N THR A 150 -9.29 9.28 14.26
CA THR A 150 -9.76 10.63 13.94
C THR A 150 -9.89 10.87 12.44
N GLY A 151 -9.18 10.09 11.63
CA GLY A 151 -9.21 10.15 10.17
C GLY A 151 -9.90 8.94 9.54
N ARG A 152 -10.07 9.01 8.22
CA ARG A 152 -10.67 7.91 7.46
C ARG A 152 -9.72 6.71 7.39
N PHE A 153 -10.29 5.51 7.33
CA PHE A 153 -9.56 4.27 7.09
C PHE A 153 -9.78 3.81 5.65
N ALA A 154 -8.75 3.29 4.99
CA ALA A 154 -8.88 2.54 3.75
C ALA A 154 -8.04 1.25 3.80
N TRP A 155 -8.62 0.16 3.33
CA TRP A 155 -7.89 -1.09 3.13
C TRP A 155 -7.26 -1.13 1.75
N HIS A 156 -5.94 -1.21 1.68
CA HIS A 156 -5.22 -1.50 0.44
C HIS A 156 -5.11 -3.00 0.27
N GLU A 157 -5.58 -3.54 -0.86
CA GLU A 157 -5.40 -4.96 -1.14
C GLU A 157 -3.92 -5.34 -1.22
N ILE A 158 -3.59 -6.57 -0.83
CA ILE A 158 -2.25 -7.11 -1.01
C ILE A 158 -2.02 -7.26 -2.52
N ASN A 159 -0.95 -6.65 -3.04
CA ASN A 159 -0.55 -6.81 -4.43
C ASN A 159 -0.33 -8.29 -4.76
N ALA A 160 -0.67 -8.68 -5.99
CA ALA A 160 -0.24 -9.97 -6.51
C ALA A 160 1.29 -10.02 -6.58
N VAL A 161 1.88 -11.19 -6.43
CA VAL A 161 3.33 -11.36 -6.55
C VAL A 161 3.66 -12.31 -7.69
N ALA A 162 4.82 -12.10 -8.31
CA ALA A 162 5.35 -13.08 -9.25
C ALA A 162 5.55 -14.41 -8.53
N HIS A 163 5.34 -15.52 -9.24
CA HIS A 163 5.65 -16.82 -8.64
C HIS A 163 7.16 -16.92 -8.44
N ARG A 164 7.58 -16.83 -7.17
CA ARG A 164 8.98 -16.89 -6.77
C ARG A 164 9.40 -18.34 -6.50
N LYS A 165 10.57 -18.69 -7.04
CA LYS A 165 11.27 -19.97 -6.77
C LYS A 165 12.68 -19.75 -6.23
N ASP A 166 12.99 -18.53 -5.79
CA ASP A 166 14.31 -18.23 -5.23
C ASP A 166 14.49 -18.81 -3.83
N VAL A 167 15.76 -18.93 -3.42
CA VAL A 167 16.19 -19.55 -2.15
C VAL A 167 15.48 -18.95 -0.95
N TRP A 168 15.19 -17.65 -0.96
CA TRP A 168 14.51 -17.00 0.16
C TRP A 168 13.07 -17.51 0.30
N THR A 169 12.32 -17.59 -0.81
CA THR A 169 10.96 -18.17 -0.77
C THR A 169 10.95 -19.66 -0.44
N LEU A 170 11.89 -20.43 -0.98
CA LEU A 170 12.00 -21.86 -0.69
C LEU A 170 12.38 -22.11 0.78
N SER A 171 13.25 -21.30 1.37
CA SER A 171 13.65 -21.41 2.78
C SER A 171 12.51 -21.14 3.77
N LYS A 172 11.42 -20.53 3.32
CA LYS A 172 10.24 -20.19 4.14
C LYS A 172 9.15 -21.26 4.10
N GLY A 173 9.37 -22.36 3.38
CA GLY A 173 8.55 -23.58 3.49
C GLY A 173 7.16 -23.52 2.83
N GLN A 174 6.70 -22.37 2.32
CA GLN A 174 5.50 -22.28 1.50
C GLN A 174 5.65 -21.23 0.38
N PRO A 175 5.30 -21.56 -0.88
CA PRO A 175 5.25 -20.58 -1.94
C PRO A 175 4.14 -19.56 -1.67
N GLN A 176 4.45 -18.28 -1.83
CA GLN A 176 3.43 -17.25 -1.95
C GLN A 176 2.64 -17.53 -3.24
N THR A 177 1.36 -17.88 -3.10
CA THR A 177 0.48 -18.08 -4.26
C THR A 177 -0.50 -16.93 -4.34
N ASN A 178 -0.77 -16.48 -5.56
CA ASN A 178 -1.81 -15.48 -5.80
C ASN A 178 -3.20 -15.99 -5.40
N ILE A 179 -3.41 -17.31 -5.33
CA ILE A 179 -4.63 -17.91 -4.77
C ILE A 179 -4.77 -17.58 -3.27
N LYS A 180 -3.72 -17.77 -2.47
CA LYS A 180 -3.74 -17.45 -1.04
C LYS A 180 -3.92 -15.95 -0.80
N ILE A 181 -3.25 -15.12 -1.60
CA ILE A 181 -3.41 -13.66 -1.58
C ILE A 181 -4.85 -13.26 -1.89
N ALA A 182 -5.46 -13.84 -2.94
CA ALA A 182 -6.85 -13.57 -3.29
C ALA A 182 -7.82 -13.90 -2.15
N LEU A 183 -7.62 -15.03 -1.45
CA LEU A 183 -8.43 -15.40 -0.29
C LEU A 183 -8.28 -14.41 0.87
N PHE A 184 -7.04 -13.98 1.17
CA PHE A 184 -6.77 -12.99 2.21
C PHE A 184 -7.44 -11.65 1.88
N ASN A 185 -7.28 -11.18 0.63
CA ASN A 185 -7.91 -9.96 0.15
C ASN A 185 -9.44 -10.04 0.19
N ALA A 186 -10.05 -11.14 -0.23
CA ALA A 186 -11.49 -11.32 -0.16
C ALA A 186 -12.01 -11.23 1.28
N LYS A 187 -11.32 -11.86 2.22
CA LYS A 187 -11.66 -11.81 3.66
C LYS A 187 -11.55 -10.40 4.22
N ALA A 188 -10.43 -9.71 3.99
CA ALA A 188 -10.23 -8.35 4.46
C ALA A 188 -11.23 -7.37 3.82
N ALA A 189 -11.43 -7.45 2.50
CA ALA A 189 -12.39 -6.62 1.80
C ALA A 189 -13.81 -6.83 2.33
N GLN A 190 -14.22 -8.07 2.63
CA GLN A 190 -15.51 -8.35 3.25
C GLN A 190 -15.64 -7.67 4.62
N ARG A 191 -14.63 -7.80 5.49
CA ARG A 191 -14.63 -7.20 6.83
C ARG A 191 -14.69 -5.68 6.78
N PHE A 192 -13.82 -5.04 6.01
CA PHE A 192 -13.75 -3.58 5.96
C PHE A 192 -14.94 -2.95 5.23
N LYS A 193 -15.47 -3.58 4.17
CA LYS A 193 -16.72 -3.13 3.54
C LYS A 193 -17.90 -3.16 4.52
N ALA A 194 -17.98 -4.17 5.37
CA ALA A 194 -19.04 -4.27 6.38
C ALA A 194 -18.99 -3.13 7.42
N LEU A 195 -17.82 -2.52 7.61
CA LEU A 195 -17.60 -1.35 8.47
C LEU A 195 -17.73 -0.01 7.72
N GLY A 196 -18.06 -0.04 6.42
CA GLY A 196 -18.13 1.17 5.58
C GLY A 196 -16.76 1.73 5.20
N HIS A 197 -15.67 0.99 5.39
CA HIS A 197 -14.35 1.42 4.98
C HIS A 197 -14.09 1.12 3.49
N PRO A 198 -13.57 2.09 2.72
CA PRO A 198 -13.22 1.88 1.32
C PRO A 198 -12.12 0.83 1.15
N ILE A 199 -12.20 0.13 0.01
CA ILE A 199 -11.16 -0.79 -0.45
C ILE A 199 -10.44 -0.12 -1.63
N ILE A 200 -9.12 -0.03 -1.53
CA ILE A 200 -8.25 0.37 -2.64
C ILE A 200 -7.88 -0.91 -3.39
N PRO A 201 -8.44 -1.13 -4.60
CA PRO A 201 -8.12 -2.32 -5.38
C PRO A 201 -6.69 -2.24 -5.87
N ALA A 202 -5.98 -3.36 -5.75
CA ALA A 202 -4.60 -3.47 -6.21
C ALA A 202 -4.29 -4.87 -6.75
N PHE A 203 -4.91 -5.92 -6.20
CA PHE A 203 -4.58 -7.30 -6.54
C PHE A 203 -4.83 -7.63 -8.00
N ALA A 204 -6.04 -7.37 -8.51
CA ALA A 204 -6.37 -7.68 -9.91
C ALA A 204 -5.51 -6.89 -10.91
N GLN A 205 -5.16 -5.64 -10.55
CA GLN A 205 -4.34 -4.75 -11.37
C GLN A 205 -2.92 -5.29 -11.48
N THR A 206 -2.35 -5.66 -10.34
CA THR A 206 -0.99 -6.17 -10.22
C THR A 206 -0.87 -7.59 -10.75
N LEU A 207 -1.93 -8.42 -10.65
CA LEU A 207 -1.93 -9.80 -11.13
C LEU A 207 -1.57 -9.91 -12.61
N ALA A 208 -2.13 -9.04 -13.46
CA ALA A 208 -1.82 -8.98 -14.88
C ALA A 208 -0.35 -8.66 -15.19
N LEU A 209 0.35 -8.06 -14.22
CA LEU A 209 1.72 -7.58 -14.36
C LEU A 209 2.75 -8.49 -13.66
N THR A 210 2.31 -9.52 -12.96
CA THR A 210 3.18 -10.44 -12.19
C THR A 210 4.29 -11.11 -13.01
N GLN A 211 4.14 -11.22 -14.33
CA GLN A 211 5.17 -11.79 -15.22
C GLN A 211 6.14 -10.74 -15.79
N SER A 212 5.85 -9.46 -15.58
CA SER A 212 6.56 -8.33 -16.21
C SER A 212 7.35 -7.49 -15.21
N THR A 213 7.31 -7.79 -13.91
CA THR A 213 8.04 -7.02 -12.90
C THR A 213 9.51 -7.44 -12.83
N ARG A 214 10.41 -6.45 -12.72
CA ARG A 214 11.83 -6.71 -12.43
C ARG A 214 12.02 -7.20 -11.00
N ASP A 215 11.29 -6.56 -10.08
CA ASP A 215 11.19 -7.00 -8.70
C ASP A 215 9.95 -7.90 -8.57
N VAL A 216 10.20 -9.16 -8.26
CA VAL A 216 9.17 -10.21 -8.12
C VAL A 216 8.16 -9.94 -7.00
N SER A 217 8.43 -8.98 -6.13
CA SER A 217 7.59 -8.60 -4.99
C SER A 217 7.19 -7.13 -5.00
N HIS A 218 7.74 -6.29 -5.88
CA HIS A 218 7.41 -4.86 -5.91
C HIS A 218 7.12 -4.40 -7.33
N TYR A 219 6.04 -3.62 -7.48
CA TYR A 219 5.73 -2.95 -8.73
C TYR A 219 6.46 -1.62 -8.79
N ASP A 220 6.85 -1.24 -10.00
CA ASP A 220 7.43 0.07 -10.26
C ASP A 220 6.42 1.17 -9.89
N TYR A 221 6.91 2.35 -9.50
CA TYR A 221 6.06 3.48 -9.12
C TYR A 221 5.08 3.82 -10.24
N GLN A 222 5.51 3.69 -11.51
CA GLN A 222 4.71 3.97 -12.70
C GLN A 222 3.45 3.11 -12.76
N VAL A 223 3.52 1.85 -12.31
CA VAL A 223 2.35 0.96 -12.24
C VAL A 223 1.38 1.46 -11.18
N LEU A 224 1.88 1.77 -9.98
CA LEU A 224 1.06 2.19 -8.85
C LEU A 224 0.46 3.59 -9.05
N GLN A 225 1.20 4.47 -9.73
CA GLN A 225 0.81 5.85 -10.07
C GLN A 225 -0.42 5.89 -10.98
N GLN A 226 -0.54 4.94 -11.91
CA GLN A 226 -1.67 4.89 -12.86
C GLN A 226 -2.94 4.30 -12.26
N SER A 227 -2.90 3.77 -11.02
CA SER A 227 -4.05 3.08 -10.44
C SER A 227 -4.20 3.30 -8.94
N THR A 228 -3.48 2.56 -8.10
CA THR A 228 -3.65 2.50 -6.66
C THR A 228 -3.45 3.86 -6.00
N MET A 229 -2.47 4.64 -6.48
CA MET A 229 -2.23 6.01 -6.03
C MET A 229 -3.44 6.91 -6.27
N GLN A 230 -4.09 6.78 -7.42
CA GLN A 230 -5.23 7.62 -7.81
C GLN A 230 -6.45 7.36 -6.91
N PHE A 231 -6.62 6.14 -6.40
CA PHE A 231 -7.61 5.86 -5.36
C PHE A 231 -7.27 6.57 -4.05
N VAL A 232 -6.00 6.57 -3.63
CA VAL A 232 -5.57 7.27 -2.40
C VAL A 232 -5.85 8.77 -2.51
N LEU A 233 -5.46 9.39 -3.62
CA LEU A 233 -5.68 10.82 -3.87
C LEU A 233 -7.17 11.14 -4.04
N GLY A 234 -7.94 10.29 -4.73
CA GLY A 234 -9.38 10.45 -4.85
C GLY A 234 -10.13 10.31 -3.52
N LEU A 235 -9.63 9.46 -2.62
CA LEU A 235 -10.13 9.41 -1.25
C LEU A 235 -9.78 10.70 -0.52
N LEU A 236 -8.53 11.17 -0.56
CA LEU A 236 -8.10 12.39 0.13
C LEU A 236 -8.84 13.64 -0.34
N CYS A 237 -9.03 13.75 -1.64
CA CYS A 237 -9.55 14.92 -2.33
C CYS A 237 -10.73 14.50 -3.21
N PRO A 238 -11.86 14.13 -2.59
CA PRO A 238 -13.08 13.86 -3.35
C PRO A 238 -13.39 15.13 -4.13
N SER A 239 -13.62 15.01 -5.43
CA SER A 239 -14.13 16.11 -6.23
C SER A 239 -15.37 16.66 -5.50
N GLY A 240 -15.35 17.95 -5.16
CA GLY A 240 -16.49 18.63 -4.56
C GLY A 240 -17.73 18.56 -5.44
#